data_AF-A0A2S6IRB1-F1
#
_entry.id   AF-A0A2S6IRB1-F1
#
_cell.length_a   1.000
_cell.length_b   1.000
_cell.length_c   1.000
_cell.angle_alpha   90.00
_cell.angle_beta   90.00
_cell.angle_gamma   90.00
#
_symmetry.space_group_name_H-M   'P 1'
#
loop_
_entity.id
_entity.type
_entity.pdbx_description
1 polymer ?
#
loop_
_entity_poly.entity_id
_entity_poly.type
_entity_poly.pdbx_seq_one_letter_code
_entity_poly.pdbx_strand_id
1 'polypeptide(L)'
;MRNGNIIKMKKGIIKESYHKASKPLDRQEAVEVEENIKPNFEFVFKKKNYLWMVIGLVVIAAGFALMAGGGSEDPAVFNEDIFSWRRIRLAPMMVLAGFGIEMYAILLNPDKK
;
A
#
# COMPACT_ATOMS: atom_id res chain seq x y z
N MET A 1 -37.46 -25.68 68.86
CA MET A 1 -36.76 -26.42 67.78
C MET A 1 -37.10 -25.86 66.39
N ARG A 2 -36.67 -24.63 66.04
CA ARG A 2 -37.06 -23.96 64.77
C ARG A 2 -35.91 -23.31 63.96
N ASN A 3 -34.64 -23.45 64.37
CA ASN A 3 -33.51 -22.75 63.73
C ASN A 3 -32.67 -23.58 62.74
N GLY A 4 -32.90 -24.90 62.61
CA GLY A 4 -32.15 -25.74 61.66
C GLY A 4 -32.55 -25.52 60.19
N ASN A 5 -33.83 -25.28 59.92
CA ASN A 5 -34.34 -25.12 58.55
C ASN A 5 -33.96 -23.77 57.91
N ILE A 6 -33.87 -22.70 58.71
CA ILE A 6 -33.56 -21.34 58.21
C ILE A 6 -32.11 -21.28 57.70
N ILE A 7 -31.17 -21.92 58.41
CA ILE A 7 -29.76 -21.96 58.03
C ILE A 7 -29.55 -22.84 56.79
N LYS A 8 -30.30 -23.95 56.66
CA LYS A 8 -30.29 -24.83 55.47
C LYS A 8 -30.83 -24.10 54.23
N MET A 9 -31.89 -23.31 54.41
CA MET A 9 -32.52 -22.52 53.34
C MET A 9 -31.61 -21.37 52.87
N LYS A 10 -30.96 -20.65 53.80
CA LYS A 10 -29.99 -19.61 53.45
C LYS A 10 -28.78 -20.20 52.72
N LYS A 11 -28.23 -21.33 53.17
CA LYS A 11 -27.13 -22.03 52.46
C LYS A 11 -27.53 -22.51 51.06
N GLY A 12 -28.76 -23.00 50.88
CA GLY A 12 -29.30 -23.39 49.57
C GLY A 12 -29.39 -22.20 48.61
N ILE A 13 -29.97 -21.09 49.07
CA ILE A 13 -30.08 -19.85 48.28
C ILE A 13 -28.71 -19.28 47.93
N ILE A 14 -27.76 -19.27 48.88
CA ILE A 14 -26.40 -18.82 48.62
C ILE A 14 -25.73 -19.72 47.56
N LYS A 15 -25.82 -21.05 47.67
CA LYS A 15 -25.26 -21.97 46.66
C LYS A 15 -25.91 -21.81 45.27
N GLU A 16 -27.21 -21.57 45.20
CA GLU A 16 -27.93 -21.30 43.94
C GLU A 16 -27.45 -19.98 43.30
N SER A 17 -27.27 -18.93 44.11
CA SER A 17 -26.72 -17.65 43.65
C SER A 17 -25.26 -17.77 43.19
N TYR A 18 -24.42 -18.54 43.89
CA TYR A 18 -23.05 -18.82 43.46
C TYR A 18 -23.02 -19.68 42.20
N HIS A 19 -23.87 -20.71 42.08
CA HIS A 19 -23.93 -21.57 40.89
C HIS A 19 -24.44 -20.82 39.64
N LYS A 20 -25.34 -19.85 39.84
CA LYS A 20 -25.86 -18.98 38.77
C LYS A 20 -24.87 -17.88 38.37
N ALA A 21 -24.04 -17.41 39.32
CA ALA A 21 -22.97 -16.43 39.06
C ALA A 21 -21.64 -17.07 38.62
N SER A 22 -21.43 -18.37 38.86
CA SER A 22 -20.23 -19.13 38.48
C SER A 22 -20.36 -19.86 37.15
N LYS A 23 -21.56 -19.93 36.57
CA LYS A 23 -21.66 -20.16 35.12
C LYS A 23 -21.13 -18.89 34.45
N PRO A 24 -20.19 -19.01 33.50
CA PRO A 24 -19.78 -17.83 32.76
C PRO A 24 -21.02 -17.29 32.06
N LEU A 25 -21.45 -16.08 32.45
CA LEU A 25 -22.18 -15.21 31.55
C LEU A 25 -21.33 -15.19 30.27
N ASP A 26 -21.96 -15.65 29.21
CA ASP A 26 -21.47 -15.67 27.85
C ASP A 26 -20.36 -14.64 27.61
N ARG A 27 -19.13 -15.17 27.60
CA ARG A 27 -17.94 -14.88 26.78
C ARG A 27 -18.00 -13.77 25.70
N GLN A 28 -18.72 -12.68 25.88
CA GLN A 28 -18.92 -11.65 24.86
C GLN A 28 -18.96 -10.28 25.55
N GLU A 29 -17.80 -9.80 25.99
CA GLU A 29 -17.43 -8.38 26.09
C GLU A 29 -16.18 -8.25 26.99
N ALA A 30 -15.06 -8.79 26.51
CA ALA A 30 -13.66 -8.39 26.83
C ALA A 30 -12.70 -9.49 26.35
N VAL A 31 -12.82 -9.88 25.07
CA VAL A 31 -11.65 -10.33 24.34
C VAL A 31 -11.18 -9.07 23.63
N GLU A 32 -10.03 -8.56 24.04
CA GLU A 32 -9.27 -7.61 23.24
C GLU A 32 -8.98 -8.31 21.91
N VAL A 33 -9.88 -8.11 20.95
CA VAL A 33 -9.64 -8.51 19.57
C VAL A 33 -8.56 -7.56 19.12
N GLU A 34 -7.31 -8.01 19.25
CA GLU A 34 -6.20 -7.46 18.49
C GLU A 34 -6.64 -7.58 17.03
N GLU A 35 -7.15 -6.47 16.49
CA GLU A 35 -7.51 -6.37 15.09
C GLU A 35 -6.20 -6.62 14.34
N ASN A 36 -6.00 -7.86 13.91
CA ASN A 36 -4.96 -8.21 12.97
C ASN A 36 -5.38 -7.54 11.66
N ILE A 37 -5.14 -6.24 11.59
CA ILE A 37 -5.18 -5.44 10.37
C ILE A 37 -4.06 -6.05 9.54
N LYS A 38 -4.35 -7.16 8.87
CA LYS A 38 -3.54 -7.60 7.74
C LYS A 38 -3.58 -6.40 6.83
N PRO A 39 -2.47 -5.69 6.62
CA PRO A 39 -2.47 -4.64 5.62
C PRO A 39 -2.82 -5.35 4.32
N ASN A 40 -4.07 -5.19 3.88
CA ASN A 40 -4.45 -5.51 2.53
C ASN A 40 -3.71 -4.49 1.69
N PHE A 41 -2.44 -4.79 1.40
CA PHE A 41 -1.71 -4.19 0.32
C PHE A 41 -2.41 -4.67 -0.94
N GLU A 42 -3.58 -4.11 -1.20
CA GLU A 42 -4.27 -4.21 -2.46
C GLU A 42 -3.34 -3.52 -3.44
N PHE A 43 -2.50 -4.33 -4.09
CA PHE A 43 -1.59 -3.86 -5.11
C PHE A 43 -2.45 -3.22 -6.19
N VAL A 44 -2.48 -1.88 -6.18
CA VAL A 44 -3.21 -1.04 -7.15
C VAL A 44 -2.82 -1.41 -8.59
N PHE A 45 -1.62 -1.99 -8.76
CA PHE A 45 -1.09 -2.42 -10.05
C PHE A 45 -0.86 -3.93 -10.10
N LYS A 46 -1.43 -4.60 -11.11
CA LYS A 46 -1.04 -5.99 -11.43
C LYS A 46 0.39 -6.02 -11.97
N LYS A 47 1.05 -7.18 -11.87
CA LYS A 47 2.45 -7.39 -12.30
C LYS A 47 2.78 -6.86 -13.70
N LYS A 48 1.82 -6.92 -14.63
CA LYS A 48 1.97 -6.41 -16.00
C LYS A 48 2.10 -4.88 -16.05
N ASN A 49 1.26 -4.14 -15.33
CA ASN A 49 1.35 -2.68 -15.25
C ASN A 49 2.63 -2.21 -14.59
N TYR A 50 3.07 -2.91 -13.56
CA TYR A 50 4.36 -2.63 -12.92
C TYR A 50 5.53 -2.77 -13.91
N LEU A 51 5.49 -3.75 -14.81
CA LEU A 51 6.51 -3.89 -15.88
C LEU A 51 6.50 -2.68 -16.82
N TRP A 52 5.31 -2.21 -17.23
CA TRP A 52 5.16 -1.03 -18.08
C TRP A 52 5.66 0.25 -17.42
N MET A 53 5.44 0.42 -16.11
CA MET A 53 6.02 1.52 -15.34
C MET A 53 7.55 1.46 -15.36
N VAL A 54 8.16 0.30 -15.07
CA VAL A 54 9.63 0.19 -15.09
C VAL A 54 10.21 0.57 -16.47
N ILE A 55 9.52 0.18 -17.55
CA ILE A 55 9.91 0.56 -18.92
C ILE A 55 9.78 2.08 -19.12
N GLY A 56 8.67 2.69 -18.68
CA GLY A 56 8.45 4.13 -18.72
C GLY A 56 9.55 4.91 -17.99
N LEU A 57 9.89 4.47 -16.79
CA LEU A 57 10.96 5.05 -15.96
C LEU A 57 12.32 5.02 -16.66
N VAL A 58 12.67 3.88 -17.30
CA VAL A 58 13.91 3.74 -18.07
C VAL A 58 13.94 4.71 -19.27
N VAL A 59 12.80 4.89 -19.96
CA VAL A 59 12.69 5.83 -21.08
C VAL A 59 12.86 7.27 -20.61
N ILE A 60 12.24 7.65 -19.49
CA ILE A 60 12.39 8.98 -18.89
C ILE A 60 13.85 9.23 -18.48
N ALA A 61 14.46 8.27 -17.79
CA ALA A 61 15.86 8.35 -17.37
C ALA A 61 16.80 8.48 -18.57
N ALA A 62 16.57 7.74 -19.65
CA ALA A 62 17.33 7.86 -20.89
C ALA A 62 17.13 9.23 -21.56
N GLY A 63 15.91 9.79 -21.54
CA GLY A 63 15.62 11.14 -22.04
C GLY A 63 16.38 12.23 -21.28
N PHE A 64 16.40 12.14 -19.95
CA PHE A 64 17.20 13.05 -19.11
C PHE A 64 18.71 12.83 -19.30
N ALA A 65 19.18 11.59 -19.45
CA ALA A 65 20.57 11.30 -19.74
C ALA A 65 21.01 11.89 -21.09
N LEU A 66 20.13 11.88 -22.10
CA LEU A 66 20.36 12.54 -23.39
C LEU A 66 20.42 14.08 -23.27
N MET A 67 19.64 14.67 -22.36
CA MET A 67 19.79 16.10 -22.04
C MET A 67 21.11 16.40 -21.33
N ALA A 68 21.56 15.52 -20.43
CA ALA A 68 22.78 15.71 -19.64
C ALA A 68 24.09 15.40 -20.40
N GLY A 69 24.09 14.40 -21.28
CA GLY A 69 25.30 13.87 -21.93
C GLY A 69 25.78 14.66 -23.16
N GLY A 70 25.60 15.98 -23.15
CA GLY A 70 25.90 16.86 -24.28
C GLY A 70 26.87 17.98 -23.97
N GLY A 71 27.55 17.93 -22.83
CA GLY A 71 28.62 18.88 -22.51
C GLY A 71 29.87 18.57 -23.34
N SER A 72 30.46 19.58 -23.96
CA SER A 72 31.77 19.47 -24.61
C SER A 72 32.84 19.12 -23.56
N GLU A 73 33.77 18.22 -23.89
CA GLU A 73 34.95 17.94 -23.04
C GLU A 73 35.91 19.14 -22.99
N ASP A 74 35.81 20.05 -23.97
CA ASP A 74 36.58 21.30 -24.03
C ASP A 74 35.63 22.51 -24.11
N PRO A 75 35.50 23.32 -23.04
CA PRO A 75 34.60 24.49 -23.00
C PRO A 75 35.05 25.64 -23.91
N ALA A 76 36.26 25.59 -24.48
CA ALA A 76 36.79 26.58 -25.40
C ALA A 76 36.43 26.31 -26.88
N VAL A 77 35.89 25.12 -27.21
CA VAL A 77 35.48 24.74 -28.56
C VAL A 77 33.95 24.58 -28.60
N PHE A 78 33.28 25.46 -29.33
CA PHE A 78 31.85 25.37 -29.58
C PHE A 78 31.56 24.10 -30.39
N ASN A 79 30.93 23.10 -29.76
CA ASN A 79 30.57 21.85 -30.43
C ASN A 79 29.13 21.94 -30.96
N GLU A 80 28.97 22.02 -32.29
CA GLU A 80 27.67 22.13 -32.96
C GLU A 80 26.75 20.91 -32.72
N ASP A 81 27.31 19.77 -32.31
CA ASP A 81 26.54 18.55 -31.99
C ASP A 81 25.64 18.73 -30.75
N ILE A 82 25.95 19.71 -29.89
CA ILE A 82 25.15 20.07 -28.71
C ILE A 82 23.87 20.81 -29.14
N PHE A 83 23.93 21.57 -30.24
CA PHE A 83 22.82 22.31 -30.84
C PHE A 83 22.10 21.55 -31.97
N SER A 84 22.44 20.28 -32.16
CA SER A 84 21.70 19.42 -33.06
C SER A 84 20.22 19.33 -32.61
N TRP A 85 19.29 19.46 -33.58
CA TRP A 85 17.82 19.36 -33.37
C TRP A 85 17.38 18.19 -32.47
N ARG A 86 18.22 17.15 -32.38
CA ARG A 86 18.08 15.97 -31.52
C ARG A 86 17.96 16.30 -30.04
N ARG A 87 18.71 17.25 -29.47
CA ARG A 87 18.64 17.53 -28.02
C ARG A 87 17.59 18.57 -27.66
N ILE A 88 17.39 19.58 -28.51
CA ILE A 88 16.47 20.70 -28.21
C ILE A 88 15.00 20.31 -28.41
N ARG A 89 14.69 19.36 -29.31
CA ARG A 89 13.31 18.85 -29.49
C ARG A 89 13.14 17.38 -29.17
N LEU A 90 14.05 16.53 -29.63
CA LEU A 90 13.87 15.09 -29.55
C LEU A 90 14.00 14.59 -28.10
N ALA A 91 14.94 15.14 -27.31
CA ALA A 91 15.06 14.79 -25.90
C ALA A 91 13.84 15.21 -25.04
N PRO A 92 13.32 16.47 -25.09
CA PRO A 92 12.11 16.83 -24.37
C PRO A 92 10.89 16.02 -24.81
N MET A 93 10.74 15.78 -26.12
CA MET A 93 9.64 14.96 -26.65
C MET A 93 9.72 13.51 -26.15
N MET A 94 10.93 12.97 -26.01
CA MET A 94 11.15 11.61 -25.51
C MET A 94 10.85 11.50 -24.01
N VAL A 95 11.17 12.53 -23.22
CA VAL A 95 10.77 12.61 -21.79
C VAL A 95 9.24 12.71 -21.69
N LEU A 96 8.60 13.57 -22.48
CA LEU A 96 7.14 13.71 -22.51
C LEU A 96 6.45 12.40 -22.94
N ALA A 97 6.99 11.69 -23.93
CA ALA A 97 6.50 10.38 -24.34
C ALA A 97 6.65 9.35 -23.20
N GLY A 98 7.78 9.36 -22.49
CA GLY A 98 7.99 8.53 -21.30
C GLY A 98 6.95 8.79 -20.20
N PHE A 99 6.66 10.05 -19.91
CA PHE A 99 5.57 10.41 -19.00
C PHE A 99 4.19 9.99 -19.51
N GLY A 100 3.94 10.05 -20.83
CA GLY A 100 2.70 9.55 -21.42
C GLY A 100 2.52 8.03 -21.25
N ILE A 101 3.62 7.27 -21.38
CA ILE A 101 3.63 5.82 -21.14
C ILE A 101 3.37 5.52 -19.66
N GLU A 102 3.99 6.26 -18.73
CA GLU A 102 3.73 6.12 -17.29
C GLU A 102 2.27 6.42 -16.95
N MET A 103 1.72 7.52 -17.48
CA MET A 103 0.31 7.86 -17.32
C MET A 103 -0.59 6.73 -17.81
N TYR A 104 -0.31 6.16 -18.99
CA TYR A 104 -1.05 5.01 -19.50
C TYR A 104 -0.88 3.77 -18.61
N ALA A 105 0.34 3.45 -18.16
CA ALA A 105 0.63 2.29 -17.33
C ALA A 105 -0.06 2.37 -15.95
N ILE A 106 -0.20 3.58 -15.39
CA ILE A 106 -0.91 3.81 -14.14
C ILE A 106 -2.43 3.79 -14.36
N LEU A 107 -2.92 4.46 -15.41
CA LEU A 107 -4.36 4.56 -15.69
C LEU A 107 -4.99 3.26 -16.21
N LEU A 108 -4.20 2.37 -16.83
CA LEU A 108 -4.67 1.11 -17.39
C LEU A 108 -5.07 0.14 -16.27
N ASN A 109 -6.23 0.32 -15.65
CA ASN A 109 -6.74 -0.63 -14.67
C ASN A 109 -6.98 -2.00 -15.33
N PRO A 110 -6.23 -3.05 -14.96
CA PRO A 110 -6.31 -4.36 -15.59
C PRO A 110 -7.52 -5.19 -15.09
N ASP A 111 -8.56 -4.51 -14.60
CA ASP A 111 -9.80 -5.12 -14.08
C ASP A 111 -10.92 -5.15 -15.12
N LYS A 112 -10.67 -4.63 -16.32
CA LYS A 112 -11.50 -4.94 -17.48
C LYS A 112 -11.00 -6.24 -18.09
N LYS A 113 -11.78 -7.30 -17.84
CA LYS A 113 -11.71 -8.58 -18.57
C LYS A 113 -11.80 -8.36 -20.08
#